data_AF-A0A1Y1WPD5-F1
#
_entry.id   AF-A0A1Y1WPD5-F1
#
_cell.length_a   1.000
_cell.length_b   1.000
_cell.length_c   1.000
_cell.angle_alpha   90.00
_cell.angle_beta   90.00
_cell.angle_gamma   90.00
#
_symmetry.space_group_name_H-M   'P 1'
#
loop_
_entity.id
_entity.type
_entity.pdbx_description
1 polymer ?
#
loop_
_entity_poly.entity_id
_entity_poly.type
_entity_poly.pdbx_seq_one_letter_code
_entity_poly.pdbx_strand_id
1 'polypeptide(L)'
;MGFLDRFKGYFSLNAPNTSYLGWRSRKFIYKCLVIPIIVLVILTIFLLSRRHNRPVDVEFQESTMKCNAPYYNAFVEDGKEKIVAIQQEKLATRLSKCSHLKGKTALLHDPERQHFTFPMEKEFDMMLELIKCNVPLAFTRWGDGEHMLLRGQTVADGTQAKLIDGWQWTENRVGVLATNLIESLREPAGLYFYGLPCPMPWTSTLRDYMTLAKDKPTSRFSYSTLWIGENYSKIYSFFKSIQDGTSGLTQKVVLVINQSGRSHLKELYSWASHVVLVPDNCAELFEIPSARCAWIAYIQSMALQNSDTLFMVSAGPLSEALIYYMYLANPYNNQYIDFGSSLDEFGKQNNTRGYSPEPRPNWHPCPYAYGRNMTNEDNYQEEYCLVMKQVY
;
A
#
# COMPACT_ATOMS: atom_id res chain seq x y z
N MET A 1 1.47 -39.55 -22.51
CA MET A 1 0.22 -39.82 -23.25
C MET A 1 -0.92 -39.95 -22.26
N GLY A 2 -1.95 -39.12 -22.38
CA GLY A 2 -3.16 -39.20 -21.56
C GLY A 2 -3.55 -37.88 -20.89
N PHE A 3 -4.80 -37.47 -21.14
CA PHE A 3 -5.56 -36.35 -20.54
C PHE A 3 -5.49 -34.96 -21.20
N LEU A 4 -4.42 -34.57 -21.88
CA LEU A 4 -4.36 -33.27 -22.60
C LEU A 4 -4.79 -33.29 -24.07
N ASP A 5 -4.99 -34.48 -24.68
CA ASP A 5 -5.33 -34.59 -26.11
C ASP A 5 -6.83 -34.57 -26.43
N ARG A 6 -7.73 -34.55 -25.42
CA ARG A 6 -9.19 -34.55 -25.67
C ARG A 6 -9.84 -33.16 -25.78
N PHE A 7 -9.10 -32.08 -25.57
CA PHE A 7 -9.65 -30.71 -25.63
C PHE A 7 -9.24 -29.90 -26.87
N LYS A 8 -8.38 -30.42 -27.76
CA LYS A 8 -7.97 -29.72 -28.98
C LYS A 8 -8.99 -29.78 -30.13
N GLY A 9 -10.12 -30.47 -29.96
CA GLY A 9 -11.08 -30.75 -31.04
C GLY A 9 -12.26 -29.77 -31.22
N TYR A 10 -12.46 -28.78 -30.35
CA TYR A 10 -13.73 -28.01 -30.35
C TYR A 10 -13.65 -26.53 -30.74
N PHE A 11 -12.46 -26.00 -31.09
CA PHE A 11 -12.36 -24.66 -31.67
C PHE A 11 -11.34 -24.62 -32.81
N SER A 12 -11.72 -25.20 -33.94
CA SER A 12 -11.17 -24.85 -35.24
C SER A 12 -12.32 -24.52 -36.18
N LEU A 13 -12.82 -23.28 -36.07
CA LEU A 13 -13.59 -22.65 -37.13
C LEU A 13 -12.76 -21.51 -37.67
N ASN A 14 -12.18 -21.75 -38.84
CA ASN A 14 -11.80 -20.69 -39.76
C ASN A 14 -13.05 -19.86 -40.06
N ALA A 15 -13.05 -18.58 -39.69
CA ALA A 15 -13.97 -17.61 -40.25
C ALA A 15 -13.37 -16.19 -40.23
N PRO A 16 -13.72 -15.36 -41.22
CA PRO A 16 -12.90 -14.27 -41.72
C PRO A 16 -13.23 -12.92 -41.06
N ASN A 17 -12.37 -11.94 -41.36
CA ASN A 17 -12.56 -10.50 -41.14
C ASN A 17 -14.04 -10.07 -41.05
N THR A 18 -14.52 -9.77 -39.84
CA THR A 18 -15.67 -8.87 -39.62
C THR A 18 -15.53 -8.17 -38.27
N SER A 19 -15.18 -6.89 -38.33
CA SER A 19 -15.57 -5.87 -37.35
C SER A 19 -17.10 -5.86 -37.20
N TYR A 20 -17.59 -5.60 -35.97
CA TYR A 20 -18.99 -5.56 -35.51
C TYR A 20 -19.45 -6.76 -34.67
N LEU A 21 -18.97 -6.87 -33.43
CA LEU A 21 -19.74 -7.45 -32.32
C LEU A 21 -19.37 -6.74 -31.02
N GLY A 22 -20.18 -5.74 -30.71
CA GLY A 22 -19.93 -4.75 -29.67
C GLY A 22 -20.13 -5.24 -28.24
N TRP A 23 -19.62 -4.41 -27.33
CA TRP A 23 -19.71 -4.32 -25.87
C TRP A 23 -20.90 -4.98 -25.13
N ARG A 24 -22.02 -5.28 -25.80
CA ARG A 24 -23.21 -5.94 -25.21
C ARG A 24 -22.99 -7.42 -24.88
N SER A 25 -22.14 -8.14 -25.62
CA SER A 25 -21.88 -9.58 -25.38
C SER A 25 -21.13 -9.85 -24.07
N ARG A 26 -20.20 -8.96 -23.68
CA ARG A 26 -19.42 -9.11 -22.43
C ARG A 26 -20.26 -8.85 -21.18
N LYS A 27 -21.19 -7.88 -21.21
CA LYS A 27 -22.16 -7.66 -20.13
C LYS A 27 -23.14 -8.83 -19.98
N PHE A 28 -23.49 -9.50 -21.07
CA PHE A 28 -24.36 -10.67 -21.04
C PHE A 28 -23.67 -11.88 -20.39
N ILE A 29 -22.42 -12.19 -20.77
CA ILE A 29 -21.65 -13.28 -20.16
C ILE A 29 -21.47 -13.04 -18.65
N TYR A 30 -21.15 -11.82 -18.25
CA TYR A 30 -20.93 -11.53 -16.83
C TYR A 30 -22.22 -11.61 -16.00
N LYS A 31 -23.34 -11.05 -16.51
CA LYS A 31 -24.62 -11.07 -15.78
C LYS A 31 -25.31 -12.43 -15.80
N CYS A 32 -25.20 -13.19 -16.88
CA CYS A 32 -25.97 -14.42 -17.07
C CYS A 32 -25.20 -15.69 -16.72
N LEU A 33 -23.86 -15.68 -16.71
CA LEU A 33 -23.06 -16.88 -16.38
C LEU A 33 -22.27 -16.73 -15.08
N VAL A 34 -21.60 -15.59 -14.86
CA VAL A 34 -20.70 -15.43 -13.71
C VAL A 34 -21.47 -15.21 -12.40
N ILE A 35 -22.46 -14.33 -12.40
CA ILE A 35 -23.26 -14.03 -11.19
C ILE A 35 -24.00 -15.27 -10.67
N PRO A 36 -24.70 -16.08 -11.49
CA PRO A 36 -25.38 -17.28 -11.02
C PRO A 36 -24.42 -18.33 -10.43
N ILE A 37 -23.21 -18.47 -10.99
CA ILE A 37 -22.20 -19.42 -10.48
C ILE A 37 -21.70 -18.98 -9.10
N ILE A 38 -21.42 -17.68 -8.91
CA ILE A 38 -21.00 -17.15 -7.60
C ILE A 38 -22.12 -17.33 -6.56
N VAL A 39 -23.37 -17.05 -6.94
CA VAL A 39 -24.53 -17.27 -6.07
C VAL A 39 -24.69 -18.75 -5.71
N LEU A 40 -24.49 -19.66 -6.68
CA LEU A 40 -24.56 -21.10 -6.45
C LEU A 40 -23.45 -21.60 -5.49
N VAL A 41 -22.23 -21.07 -5.60
CA VAL A 41 -21.11 -21.39 -4.69
C VAL A 41 -21.41 -20.91 -3.28
N ILE A 42 -21.90 -19.67 -3.11
CA ILE A 42 -22.26 -19.12 -1.80
C ILE A 42 -23.42 -19.91 -1.17
N LEU A 43 -24.46 -20.25 -1.95
CA LEU A 43 -25.58 -21.09 -1.49
C LEU A 43 -25.12 -22.50 -1.11
N THR A 44 -24.19 -23.08 -1.85
CA THR A 44 -23.64 -24.42 -1.54
C THR A 44 -22.86 -24.38 -0.22
N ILE A 45 -22.04 -23.36 0.00
CA ILE A 45 -21.32 -23.16 1.26
C ILE A 45 -22.30 -22.98 2.43
N PHE A 46 -23.35 -22.18 2.24
CA PHE A 46 -24.37 -21.93 3.27
C PHE A 46 -25.19 -23.18 3.60
N LEU A 47 -25.55 -23.99 2.59
CA LEU A 47 -26.29 -25.23 2.78
C LEU A 47 -25.43 -26.33 3.40
N LEU A 48 -24.13 -26.39 3.08
CA LEU A 48 -23.19 -27.30 3.72
C LEU A 48 -22.94 -26.92 5.19
N SER A 49 -22.89 -25.62 5.50
CA SER A 49 -22.79 -25.12 6.88
C SER A 49 -24.02 -25.48 7.73
N ARG A 50 -25.23 -25.45 7.16
CA ARG A 50 -26.47 -25.85 7.87
C ARG A 50 -26.62 -27.36 8.11
N ARG A 51 -25.93 -28.21 7.35
CA ARG A 51 -26.03 -29.68 7.49
C ARG A 51 -25.22 -30.24 8.66
N HIS A 52 -24.35 -29.44 9.28
CA HIS A 52 -23.55 -29.85 10.43
C HIS A 52 -23.99 -29.13 11.72
N ASN A 53 -25.26 -29.30 12.11
CA ASN A 53 -25.71 -29.04 13.48
C ASN A 53 -25.59 -30.32 14.34
N ARG A 54 -24.35 -30.80 14.53
CA ARG A 54 -24.03 -31.64 15.69
C ARG A 54 -22.99 -30.89 16.52
N PRO A 55 -23.13 -30.82 17.85
CA PRO A 55 -22.07 -30.32 18.70
C PRO A 55 -20.95 -31.36 18.63
N VAL A 56 -19.96 -31.08 17.78
CA VAL A 56 -18.69 -31.77 17.86
C VAL A 56 -17.84 -30.84 18.71
N ASP A 57 -17.43 -31.30 19.88
CA ASP A 57 -16.33 -30.71 20.63
C ASP A 57 -15.06 -30.87 19.79
N VAL A 58 -14.92 -30.01 18.78
CA VAL A 58 -13.67 -29.80 18.08
C VAL A 58 -13.00 -28.69 18.83
N GLU A 59 -11.99 -29.06 19.60
CA GLU A 59 -10.92 -28.16 20.00
C GLU A 59 -10.34 -27.57 18.69
N PHE A 60 -10.89 -26.44 18.26
CA PHE A 60 -10.49 -25.77 17.04
C PHE A 60 -9.13 -25.15 17.32
N GLN A 61 -8.07 -25.92 17.07
CA GLN A 61 -6.72 -25.36 17.04
C GLN A 61 -6.68 -24.30 15.95
N GLU A 62 -6.77 -23.04 16.33
CA GLU A 62 -6.38 -21.85 15.56
C GLU A 62 -4.86 -21.88 15.27
N SER A 63 -4.37 -22.98 14.71
CA SER A 63 -3.05 -23.04 14.10
C SER A 63 -3.12 -22.17 12.85
N THR A 64 -2.72 -20.91 13.02
CA THR A 64 -2.38 -19.90 12.00
C THR A 64 -2.68 -20.37 10.58
N MET A 65 -3.94 -20.25 10.15
CA MET A 65 -4.29 -20.49 8.75
C MET A 65 -3.68 -19.34 7.96
N LYS A 66 -2.38 -19.45 7.64
CA LYS A 66 -1.71 -18.56 6.71
C LYS A 66 -2.54 -18.61 5.44
N CYS A 67 -2.98 -17.45 4.96
CA CYS A 67 -3.59 -17.36 3.65
C CYS A 67 -2.53 -17.86 2.67
N ASN A 68 -2.57 -19.16 2.34
CA ASN A 68 -1.62 -19.80 1.45
C ASN A 68 -1.94 -19.29 0.04
N ALA A 69 -1.45 -18.09 -0.27
CA ALA A 69 -1.48 -17.57 -1.61
C ALA A 69 -0.58 -18.50 -2.44
N PRO A 70 -1.13 -19.26 -3.41
CA PRO A 70 -0.37 -20.25 -4.16
C PRO A 70 0.84 -19.64 -4.92
N TYR A 71 0.84 -18.33 -5.09
CA TYR A 71 1.90 -17.60 -5.79
C TYR A 71 3.15 -17.36 -4.95
N TYR A 72 3.10 -17.34 -3.61
CA TYR A 72 4.30 -17.05 -2.81
C TYR A 72 5.25 -18.26 -2.73
N ASN A 73 4.71 -19.47 -2.61
CA ASN A 73 5.51 -20.69 -2.41
C ASN A 73 6.06 -21.28 -3.72
N ALA A 74 5.60 -20.83 -4.89
CA ALA A 74 6.08 -21.32 -6.19
C ALA A 74 7.40 -20.68 -6.66
N PHE A 75 7.91 -19.65 -5.97
CA PHE A 75 9.15 -18.94 -6.31
C PHE A 75 10.39 -19.41 -5.52
N VAL A 76 10.35 -20.60 -4.92
CA VAL A 76 11.40 -21.05 -4.00
C VAL A 76 12.62 -21.63 -4.74
N GLU A 77 13.72 -20.91 -4.53
CA GLU A 77 15.16 -21.24 -4.60
C GLU A 77 15.87 -21.13 -5.96
N ASP A 78 15.62 -21.97 -6.96
CA ASP A 78 16.60 -22.14 -8.06
C ASP A 78 16.62 -21.02 -9.13
N GLY A 79 15.81 -19.97 -8.95
CA GLY A 79 15.73 -18.82 -9.88
C GLY A 79 15.79 -17.44 -9.22
N LYS A 80 15.88 -17.37 -7.89
CA LYS A 80 15.78 -16.10 -7.14
C LYS A 80 16.89 -15.12 -7.52
N GLU A 81 18.14 -15.58 -7.57
CA GLU A 81 19.29 -14.72 -7.87
C GLU A 81 19.22 -14.11 -9.27
N LYS A 82 18.86 -14.93 -10.27
CA LYS A 82 18.74 -14.46 -11.67
C LYS A 82 17.60 -13.47 -11.83
N ILE A 83 16.47 -13.72 -11.15
CA ILE A 83 15.32 -12.80 -11.14
C ILE A 83 15.71 -11.48 -10.47
N VAL A 84 16.38 -11.52 -9.31
CA VAL A 84 16.88 -10.33 -8.60
C VAL A 84 17.85 -9.54 -9.48
N ALA A 85 18.79 -10.19 -10.17
CA ALA A 85 19.74 -9.51 -11.06
C ALA A 85 19.04 -8.81 -12.23
N ILE A 86 18.13 -9.48 -12.94
CA ILE A 86 17.34 -8.89 -14.03
C ILE A 86 16.52 -7.70 -13.52
N GLN A 87 16.00 -7.80 -12.30
CA GLN A 87 15.20 -6.75 -11.67
C GLN A 87 16.04 -5.55 -11.24
N GLN A 88 17.24 -5.77 -10.72
CA GLN A 88 18.21 -4.71 -10.42
C GLN A 88 18.66 -3.99 -11.69
N GLU A 89 18.89 -4.70 -12.79
CA GLU A 89 19.23 -4.11 -14.08
C GLU A 89 18.07 -3.25 -14.62
N LYS A 90 16.83 -3.74 -14.53
CA LYS A 90 15.63 -2.96 -14.88
C LYS A 90 15.52 -1.69 -14.03
N LEU A 91 15.76 -1.80 -12.73
CA LEU A 91 15.75 -0.65 -11.82
C LEU A 91 16.82 0.38 -12.21
N ALA A 92 18.06 -0.06 -12.42
CA ALA A 92 19.16 0.79 -12.84
C ALA A 92 18.87 1.49 -14.19
N THR A 93 18.26 0.76 -15.14
CA THR A 93 17.84 1.30 -16.44
C THR A 93 16.77 2.38 -16.32
N ARG A 94 15.83 2.24 -15.37
CA ARG A 94 14.81 3.27 -15.13
C ARG A 94 15.42 4.49 -14.45
N LEU A 95 16.26 4.27 -13.45
CA LEU A 95 16.97 5.35 -12.77
C LEU A 95 17.89 6.14 -13.71
N SER A 96 18.53 5.50 -14.69
CA SER A 96 19.40 6.20 -15.65
C SER A 96 18.63 7.10 -16.63
N LYS A 97 17.34 6.83 -16.85
CA LYS A 97 16.44 7.68 -17.66
C LYS A 97 15.98 8.93 -16.91
N CYS A 98 16.09 8.94 -15.58
CA CYS A 98 15.81 10.10 -14.75
C CYS A 98 16.97 11.09 -14.79
N SER A 99 16.92 12.06 -15.71
CA SER A 99 17.96 13.09 -15.87
C SER A 99 18.37 13.76 -14.54
N HIS A 100 17.40 14.04 -13.66
CA HIS A 100 17.61 14.70 -12.36
C HIS A 100 18.18 13.79 -11.26
N LEU A 101 18.07 12.46 -11.45
CA LEU A 101 18.66 11.45 -10.56
C LEU A 101 19.97 10.88 -11.10
N LYS A 102 20.44 11.31 -12.28
CA LYS A 102 21.75 10.93 -12.81
C LYS A 102 22.85 11.38 -11.83
N GLY A 103 23.70 10.43 -11.42
CA GLY A 103 24.73 10.66 -10.40
C GLY A 103 24.25 10.52 -8.95
N LYS A 104 22.93 10.47 -8.72
CA LYS A 104 22.30 10.21 -7.41
C LYS A 104 21.92 8.74 -7.22
N THR A 105 22.14 7.88 -8.21
CA THR A 105 21.88 6.43 -8.12
C THR A 105 22.69 5.75 -7.02
N ALA A 106 23.91 6.22 -6.78
CA ALA A 106 24.69 5.81 -5.62
C ALA A 106 23.91 6.04 -4.32
N LEU A 107 23.19 7.15 -4.17
CA LEU A 107 22.42 7.47 -2.96
C LEU A 107 21.28 6.47 -2.66
N LEU A 108 20.79 5.71 -3.64
CA LEU A 108 19.73 4.70 -3.42
C LEU A 108 20.26 3.34 -2.97
N HIS A 109 21.56 3.09 -3.20
CA HIS A 109 22.24 1.82 -2.99
C HIS A 109 23.42 1.90 -2.02
N ASP A 110 23.81 3.10 -1.59
CA ASP A 110 24.97 3.33 -0.73
C ASP A 110 24.70 2.83 0.71
N PRO A 111 25.38 1.75 1.15
CA PRO A 111 25.29 1.29 2.53
C PRO A 111 25.94 2.27 3.53
N GLU A 112 26.79 3.21 3.08
CA GLU A 112 27.40 4.26 3.89
C GLU A 112 26.48 5.48 4.12
N ARG A 113 25.25 5.45 3.61
CA ARG A 113 24.21 6.47 3.86
C ARG A 113 23.71 6.52 5.32
N GLN A 114 24.46 5.98 6.29
CA GLN A 114 24.12 5.98 7.71
C GLN A 114 23.89 7.41 8.27
N HIS A 115 24.24 8.48 7.54
CA HIS A 115 24.30 9.84 8.10
C HIS A 115 23.58 10.97 7.35
N PHE A 116 22.86 10.77 6.24
CA PHE A 116 22.23 11.90 5.51
C PHE A 116 20.69 11.98 5.66
N THR A 117 20.18 12.97 6.41
CA THR A 117 18.78 13.44 6.37
C THR A 117 18.65 14.30 5.13
N PHE A 118 17.53 14.18 4.45
CA PHE A 118 17.03 15.26 3.64
C PHE A 118 16.00 16.07 4.45
N PRO A 119 16.02 17.41 4.36
CA PRO A 119 14.87 18.23 4.70
C PRO A 119 13.61 17.66 4.03
N MET A 120 12.46 17.70 4.71
CA MET A 120 11.20 17.10 4.23
C MET A 120 10.85 17.52 2.79
N GLU A 121 11.14 18.76 2.41
CA GLU A 121 10.94 19.25 1.05
C GLU A 121 11.79 18.48 0.01
N LYS A 122 13.09 18.27 0.29
CA LYS A 122 13.97 17.53 -0.62
C LYS A 122 13.59 16.04 -0.70
N GLU A 123 13.13 15.48 0.41
CA GLU A 123 12.59 14.12 0.46
C GLU A 123 11.30 14.01 -0.38
N PHE A 124 10.42 15.01 -0.30
CA PHE A 124 9.22 15.09 -1.13
C PHE A 124 9.58 15.14 -2.62
N ASP A 125 10.49 16.03 -3.00
CA ASP A 125 10.93 16.18 -4.39
C ASP A 125 11.55 14.88 -4.90
N MET A 126 12.41 14.23 -4.11
CA MET A 126 12.99 12.93 -4.45
C MET A 126 11.90 11.87 -4.69
N MET A 127 10.96 11.72 -3.75
CA MET A 127 9.91 10.71 -3.87
C MET A 127 9.00 10.98 -5.08
N LEU A 128 8.67 12.25 -5.34
CA LEU A 128 7.86 12.64 -6.49
C LEU A 128 8.61 12.41 -7.81
N GLU A 129 9.92 12.65 -7.86
CA GLU A 129 10.76 12.32 -9.01
C GLU A 129 10.77 10.81 -9.28
N LEU A 130 10.96 9.98 -8.24
CA LEU A 130 10.90 8.52 -8.37
C LEU A 130 9.54 8.06 -8.94
N ILE A 131 8.44 8.66 -8.46
CA ILE A 131 7.09 8.42 -8.99
C ILE A 131 7.01 8.77 -10.47
N LYS A 132 7.37 10.00 -10.85
CA LYS A 132 7.31 10.48 -12.24
C LYS A 132 8.18 9.68 -13.20
N CYS A 133 9.30 9.18 -12.70
CA CYS A 133 10.20 8.32 -13.45
C CYS A 133 9.75 6.87 -13.59
N ASN A 134 8.62 6.47 -13.01
CA ASN A 134 8.17 5.09 -12.97
C ASN A 134 9.22 4.16 -12.34
N VAL A 135 9.97 4.61 -11.34
CA VAL A 135 10.91 3.76 -10.59
C VAL A 135 10.10 2.81 -9.70
N PRO A 136 10.24 1.48 -9.81
CA PRO A 136 9.52 0.55 -8.95
C PRO A 136 9.90 0.75 -7.50
N LEU A 137 8.91 1.04 -6.65
CA LEU A 137 9.11 1.29 -5.22
C LEU A 137 7.81 1.07 -4.45
N ALA A 138 7.95 0.89 -3.14
CA ALA A 138 6.84 0.96 -2.21
C ALA A 138 7.09 2.07 -1.18
N PHE A 139 6.03 2.76 -0.76
CA PHE A 139 6.07 3.75 0.31
C PHE A 139 4.86 3.57 1.21
N THR A 140 5.11 3.39 2.51
CA THR A 140 4.07 3.24 3.54
C THR A 140 4.18 4.37 4.56
N ARG A 141 3.09 4.75 5.24
CA ARG A 141 3.11 5.86 6.20
C ARG A 141 2.54 5.40 7.54
N TRP A 142 3.43 5.37 8.51
CA TRP A 142 3.14 4.89 9.85
C TRP A 142 2.72 6.06 10.74
N GLY A 143 1.45 6.07 11.12
CA GLY A 143 0.84 7.09 11.97
C GLY A 143 0.58 6.63 13.39
N ASP A 144 -0.28 7.38 14.08
CA ASP A 144 -0.83 7.07 15.40
C ASP A 144 -1.85 5.91 15.35
N GLY A 145 -2.64 5.84 14.28
CA GLY A 145 -3.62 4.77 14.07
C GLY A 145 -2.99 3.38 13.97
N GLU A 146 -1.93 3.22 13.18
CA GLU A 146 -1.22 1.95 13.06
C GLU A 146 -0.55 1.59 14.39
N HIS A 147 -0.01 2.58 15.11
CA HIS A 147 0.66 2.37 16.41
C HIS A 147 -0.31 1.86 17.47
N MET A 148 -1.51 2.44 17.51
CA MET A 148 -2.60 2.00 18.38
C MET A 148 -2.96 0.53 18.11
N LEU A 149 -3.05 0.11 16.84
CA LEU A 149 -3.29 -1.30 16.49
C LEU A 149 -2.14 -2.21 16.93
N LEU A 150 -0.88 -1.78 16.75
CA LEU A 150 0.30 -2.52 17.21
C LEU A 150 0.31 -2.72 18.73
N ARG A 151 -0.19 -1.74 19.49
CA ARG A 151 -0.34 -1.80 20.94
C ARG A 151 -1.60 -2.53 21.41
N GLY A 152 -2.43 -2.97 20.46
CA GLY A 152 -3.71 -3.61 20.74
C GLY A 152 -4.68 -2.72 21.49
N GLN A 153 -4.65 -1.41 21.22
CA GLN A 153 -5.51 -0.42 21.87
C GLN A 153 -6.81 -0.23 21.08
N THR A 154 -7.90 0.06 21.79
CA THR A 154 -9.18 0.42 21.17
C THR A 154 -9.15 1.78 20.49
N VAL A 155 -9.94 1.94 19.42
CA VAL A 155 -10.25 3.26 18.86
C VAL A 155 -11.19 3.99 19.81
N ALA A 156 -10.71 5.10 20.39
CA ALA A 156 -11.49 5.90 21.32
C ALA A 156 -12.73 6.54 20.64
N ASP A 157 -13.78 6.72 21.43
CA ASP A 157 -14.98 7.47 21.01
C ASP A 157 -14.62 8.90 20.64
N GLY A 158 -15.31 9.45 19.64
CA GLY A 158 -15.08 10.81 19.17
C GLY A 158 -13.80 11.01 18.35
N THR A 159 -12.97 9.98 18.19
CA THR A 159 -11.80 10.07 17.30
C THR A 159 -12.23 10.09 15.84
N GLN A 160 -11.37 10.67 15.01
CA GLN A 160 -11.60 10.72 13.58
C GLN A 160 -11.64 9.31 12.93
N ALA A 161 -10.81 8.39 13.42
CA ALA A 161 -10.81 7.00 12.99
C ALA A 161 -12.20 6.36 13.15
N LYS A 162 -12.90 6.65 14.25
CA LYS A 162 -14.27 6.15 14.48
C LYS A 162 -15.33 6.94 13.70
N LEU A 163 -15.29 8.27 13.77
CA LEU A 163 -16.37 9.13 13.26
C LEU A 163 -16.35 9.30 11.73
N ILE A 164 -15.16 9.34 11.13
CA ILE A 164 -14.99 9.63 9.70
C ILE A 164 -14.60 8.37 8.93
N ASP A 165 -13.63 7.61 9.45
CA ASP A 165 -13.14 6.41 8.76
C ASP A 165 -13.93 5.15 9.13
N GLY A 166 -14.85 5.25 10.11
CA GLY A 166 -15.77 4.17 10.47
C GLY A 166 -15.13 2.97 11.16
N TRP A 167 -13.93 3.12 11.73
CA TRP A 167 -13.23 2.01 12.39
C TRP A 167 -13.97 1.58 13.64
N GLN A 168 -14.13 0.27 13.77
CA GLN A 168 -14.73 -0.38 14.93
C GLN A 168 -13.71 -1.34 15.53
N TRP A 169 -12.76 -0.79 16.29
CA TRP A 169 -11.79 -1.56 17.07
C TRP A 169 -12.10 -1.37 18.55
N THR A 170 -13.09 -2.12 19.05
CA THR A 170 -13.72 -1.88 20.36
C THR A 170 -13.14 -2.72 21.49
N GLU A 171 -12.24 -3.65 21.19
CA GLU A 171 -11.61 -4.54 22.17
C GLU A 171 -10.09 -4.31 22.21
N ASN A 172 -9.51 -4.33 23.41
CA ASN A 172 -8.06 -4.28 23.55
C ASN A 172 -7.46 -5.64 23.15
N ARG A 173 -6.91 -5.73 21.95
CA ARG A 173 -6.28 -6.94 21.41
C ARG A 173 -5.27 -6.60 20.32
N VAL A 174 -4.17 -7.36 20.26
CA VAL A 174 -3.28 -7.36 19.09
C VAL A 174 -3.88 -8.32 18.07
N GLY A 175 -4.50 -7.77 17.02
CA GLY A 175 -5.17 -8.55 15.98
C GLY A 175 -4.23 -9.07 14.90
N VAL A 176 -4.81 -9.77 13.93
CA VAL A 176 -4.09 -10.28 12.76
C VAL A 176 -3.58 -9.12 11.90
N LEU A 177 -4.34 -8.04 11.76
CA LEU A 177 -3.87 -6.85 11.05
C LEU A 177 -2.59 -6.29 11.69
N ALA A 178 -2.54 -6.16 13.02
CA ALA A 178 -1.35 -5.70 13.73
C ALA A 178 -0.14 -6.62 13.48
N THR A 179 -0.35 -7.94 13.41
CA THR A 179 0.71 -8.88 13.05
C THR A 179 1.22 -8.64 11.62
N ASN A 180 0.32 -8.39 10.67
CA ASN A 180 0.67 -8.12 9.26
C ASN A 180 1.39 -6.76 9.11
N LEU A 181 1.04 -5.78 9.94
CA LEU A 181 1.77 -4.51 10.06
C LEU A 181 3.21 -4.73 10.57
N ILE A 182 3.39 -5.57 11.59
CA ILE A 182 4.75 -5.89 12.07
C ILE A 182 5.57 -6.57 10.96
N GLU A 183 4.97 -7.50 10.21
CA GLU A 183 5.62 -8.15 9.07
C GLU A 183 6.01 -7.15 7.98
N SER A 184 5.15 -6.18 7.65
CA SER A 184 5.47 -5.17 6.62
C SER A 184 6.62 -4.24 7.01
N LEU A 185 6.87 -4.02 8.31
CA LEU A 185 8.06 -3.32 8.79
C LEU A 185 9.34 -4.17 8.72
N ARG A 186 9.23 -5.48 8.94
CA ARG A 186 10.39 -6.38 9.12
C ARG A 186 10.88 -7.03 7.85
N GLU A 187 9.99 -7.41 6.94
CA GLU A 187 10.32 -8.35 5.86
C GLU A 187 10.77 -7.70 4.55
N PRO A 188 10.20 -6.57 4.07
CA PRO A 188 10.49 -6.10 2.72
C PRO A 188 11.96 -5.76 2.47
N ALA A 189 12.47 -6.18 1.31
CA ALA A 189 13.78 -5.80 0.78
C ALA A 189 13.61 -4.98 -0.50
N GLY A 190 14.64 -4.23 -0.90
CA GLY A 190 14.59 -3.39 -2.11
C GLY A 190 14.21 -1.93 -1.81
N LEU A 191 13.57 -1.26 -2.77
CA LEU A 191 13.10 0.13 -2.65
C LEU A 191 11.76 0.19 -1.91
N TYR A 192 11.75 -0.21 -0.64
CA TYR A 192 10.61 -0.10 0.25
C TYR A 192 10.89 0.97 1.30
N PHE A 193 10.17 2.08 1.23
CA PHE A 193 10.33 3.24 2.09
C PHE A 193 9.27 3.27 3.20
N TYR A 194 9.69 3.68 4.38
CA TYR A 194 8.87 3.77 5.59
C TYR A 194 8.77 5.23 6.02
N GLY A 195 7.62 5.86 5.79
CA GLY A 195 7.28 7.15 6.35
C GLY A 195 7.00 6.98 7.84
N LEU A 196 7.86 7.52 8.70
CA LEU A 196 7.73 7.41 10.16
C LEU A 196 7.24 8.73 10.76
N PRO A 197 6.56 8.70 11.92
CA PRO A 197 6.06 9.90 12.56
C PRO A 197 7.20 10.74 13.12
N CYS A 198 6.93 12.03 13.27
CA CYS A 198 7.90 12.97 13.80
C CYS A 198 8.15 12.75 15.30
N PRO A 199 9.39 12.95 15.79
CA PRO A 199 9.72 12.70 17.19
C PRO A 199 8.86 13.47 18.18
N MET A 200 8.40 14.68 17.82
CA MET A 200 7.53 15.49 18.65
C MET A 200 6.15 15.62 18.00
N PRO A 201 5.05 15.32 18.70
CA PRO A 201 4.95 14.80 20.08
C PRO A 201 5.13 13.26 20.18
N TRP A 202 5.44 12.56 19.09
CA TRP A 202 5.29 11.09 18.98
C TRP A 202 6.56 10.29 19.31
N THR A 203 7.31 10.69 20.34
CA THR A 203 8.64 10.12 20.63
C THR A 203 8.58 8.62 20.92
N SER A 204 7.58 8.19 21.70
CA SER A 204 7.36 6.78 22.06
C SER A 204 6.94 5.94 20.84
N THR A 205 5.99 6.44 20.07
CA THR A 205 5.50 5.81 18.84
C THR A 205 6.64 5.62 17.83
N LEU A 206 7.45 6.66 17.63
CA LEU A 206 8.60 6.58 16.75
C LEU A 206 9.64 5.54 17.23
N ARG A 207 9.93 5.51 18.54
CA ARG A 207 10.84 4.51 19.12
C ARG A 207 10.37 3.08 18.86
N ASP A 208 9.07 2.83 18.98
CA ASP A 208 8.51 1.50 18.74
C ASP A 208 8.70 1.08 17.28
N TYR A 209 8.39 1.97 16.33
CA TYR A 209 8.60 1.69 14.91
C TYR A 209 10.07 1.45 14.56
N MET A 210 10.97 2.28 15.10
CA MET A 210 12.42 2.10 14.93
C MET A 210 12.90 0.77 15.50
N THR A 211 12.34 0.34 16.63
CA THR A 211 12.66 -0.96 17.24
C THR A 211 12.21 -2.11 16.35
N LEU A 212 11.01 -2.01 15.77
CA LEU A 212 10.47 -3.01 14.85
C LEU A 212 11.22 -3.06 13.52
N ALA A 213 11.72 -1.92 13.04
CA ALA A 213 12.45 -1.76 11.78
C ALA A 213 13.98 -1.67 11.97
N LYS A 214 14.52 -2.12 13.11
CA LYS A 214 15.94 -1.93 13.49
C LYS A 214 16.95 -2.48 12.48
N ASP A 215 16.57 -3.51 11.73
CA ASP A 215 17.41 -4.16 10.73
C ASP A 215 17.29 -3.50 9.34
N LYS A 216 16.52 -2.41 9.23
CA LYS A 216 16.34 -1.65 7.99
C LYS A 216 17.38 -0.52 7.91
N PRO A 217 17.99 -0.31 6.73
CA PRO A 217 18.90 0.81 6.55
C PRO A 217 18.13 2.13 6.67
N THR A 218 18.71 3.11 7.36
CA THR A 218 18.10 4.43 7.60
C THR A 218 17.76 5.17 6.31
N SER A 219 18.44 4.84 5.21
CA SER A 219 18.14 5.34 3.86
C SER A 219 16.74 4.98 3.34
N ARG A 220 16.03 4.08 4.03
CA ARG A 220 14.65 3.68 3.76
C ARG A 220 13.63 4.39 4.65
N PHE A 221 14.07 5.17 5.63
CA PHE A 221 13.17 5.94 6.47
C PHE A 221 12.90 7.31 5.85
N SER A 222 11.67 7.76 5.98
CA SER A 222 11.14 9.02 5.45
C SER A 222 10.06 9.54 6.41
N TYR A 223 9.23 10.49 5.97
CA TYR A 223 8.24 11.17 6.81
C TYR A 223 6.83 10.58 6.60
N SER A 224 6.13 10.21 7.66
CA SER A 224 4.71 9.80 7.53
C SER A 224 3.81 10.97 7.10
N THR A 225 4.29 12.20 7.29
CA THR A 225 3.63 13.44 6.89
C THR A 225 4.07 13.96 5.52
N LEU A 226 4.81 13.18 4.72
CA LEU A 226 5.44 13.64 3.47
C LEU A 226 4.46 14.32 2.50
N TRP A 227 3.21 13.83 2.42
CA TRP A 227 2.18 14.29 1.49
C TRP A 227 1.21 15.33 2.06
N ILE A 228 1.42 15.81 3.29
CA ILE A 228 0.50 16.72 3.98
C ILE A 228 1.24 17.95 4.49
N GLY A 229 0.52 18.87 5.13
CA GLY A 229 1.10 20.10 5.67
C GLY A 229 1.66 20.98 4.55
N GLU A 230 2.92 21.41 4.69
CA GLU A 230 3.59 22.31 3.74
C GLU A 230 3.71 21.71 2.32
N ASN A 231 3.79 20.39 2.21
CA ASN A 231 3.86 19.70 0.91
C ASN A 231 2.48 19.48 0.26
N TYR A 232 1.39 19.78 0.97
CA TYR A 232 0.05 19.45 0.49
C TYR A 232 -0.29 20.16 -0.82
N SER A 233 0.04 21.45 -0.96
CA SER A 233 -0.21 22.21 -2.18
C SER A 233 0.48 21.57 -3.39
N LYS A 234 1.73 21.13 -3.23
CA LYS A 234 2.50 20.44 -4.27
C LYS A 234 1.87 19.10 -4.66
N ILE A 235 1.47 18.27 -3.68
CA ILE A 235 0.85 16.98 -4.00
C ILE A 235 -0.55 17.13 -4.61
N TYR A 236 -1.31 18.12 -4.15
CA TYR A 236 -2.61 18.47 -4.73
C TYR A 236 -2.47 18.85 -6.21
N SER A 237 -1.52 19.75 -6.53
CA SER A 237 -1.21 20.10 -7.93
C SER A 237 -0.78 18.89 -8.75
N PHE A 238 -0.01 17.97 -8.14
CA PHE A 238 0.36 16.73 -8.80
C PHE A 238 -0.86 15.85 -9.12
N PHE A 239 -1.75 15.58 -8.17
CA PHE A 239 -2.98 14.81 -8.42
C PHE A 239 -3.87 15.48 -9.47
N LYS A 240 -4.02 16.80 -9.41
CA LYS A 240 -4.76 17.56 -10.41
C LYS A 240 -4.17 17.39 -11.81
N SER A 241 -2.84 17.42 -11.92
CA SER A 241 -2.17 17.17 -13.20
C SER A 241 -2.36 15.74 -13.72
N ILE A 242 -2.55 14.74 -12.84
CA ILE A 242 -2.92 13.38 -13.27
C ILE A 242 -4.34 13.39 -13.83
N GLN A 243 -5.29 13.97 -13.08
CA GLN A 243 -6.70 14.04 -13.48
C GLN A 243 -6.90 14.72 -14.83
N ASP A 244 -6.16 15.81 -15.05
CA ASP A 244 -6.27 16.62 -16.27
C ASP A 244 -5.36 16.10 -17.41
N GLY A 245 -4.59 15.03 -17.18
CA GLY A 245 -3.70 14.43 -18.18
C GLY A 245 -2.42 15.24 -18.49
N THR A 246 -2.05 16.19 -17.64
CA THR A 246 -0.90 17.10 -17.81
C THR A 246 0.33 16.72 -16.98
N SER A 247 0.24 15.67 -16.15
CA SER A 247 1.31 15.22 -15.25
C SER A 247 2.59 14.73 -15.96
N GLY A 248 2.49 14.38 -17.24
CA GLY A 248 3.57 13.70 -17.98
C GLY A 248 3.80 12.24 -17.56
N LEU A 249 2.95 11.69 -16.69
CA LEU A 249 3.04 10.27 -16.32
C LEU A 249 2.73 9.38 -17.51
N THR A 250 3.60 8.41 -17.77
CA THR A 250 3.38 7.38 -18.80
C THR A 250 2.74 6.10 -18.24
N GLN A 251 2.74 5.96 -16.92
CA GLN A 251 2.25 4.79 -16.20
C GLN A 251 0.74 4.84 -16.00
N LYS A 252 0.12 3.66 -15.86
CA LYS A 252 -1.29 3.55 -15.49
C LYS A 252 -1.47 3.92 -14.02
N VAL A 253 -2.63 4.44 -13.67
CA VAL A 253 -3.02 4.67 -12.28
C VAL A 253 -4.07 3.64 -11.85
N VAL A 254 -3.82 2.99 -10.73
CA VAL A 254 -4.81 2.18 -10.00
C VAL A 254 -5.06 2.85 -8.66
N LEU A 255 -6.33 3.15 -8.37
CA LEU A 255 -6.72 3.68 -7.08
C LEU A 255 -7.16 2.54 -6.16
N VAL A 256 -6.67 2.55 -4.93
CA VAL A 256 -7.14 1.68 -3.84
C VAL A 256 -7.61 2.60 -2.72
N ILE A 257 -8.91 2.83 -2.63
CA ILE A 257 -9.49 3.86 -1.76
C ILE A 257 -10.64 3.32 -0.92
N ASN A 258 -10.99 4.00 0.16
CA ASN A 258 -12.17 3.68 0.96
C ASN A 258 -13.49 3.68 0.16
N GLN A 259 -14.44 2.86 0.60
CA GLN A 259 -15.75 2.68 -0.01
C GLN A 259 -16.59 3.96 0.05
N SER A 260 -16.30 4.86 0.98
CA SER A 260 -16.87 6.21 1.00
C SER A 260 -16.70 6.97 -0.34
N GLY A 261 -15.69 6.64 -1.16
CA GLY A 261 -15.50 7.20 -2.50
C GLY A 261 -16.48 6.69 -3.57
N ARG A 262 -17.37 5.74 -3.23
CA ARG A 262 -18.26 5.06 -4.19
C ARG A 262 -19.21 6.00 -4.94
N SER A 263 -19.66 7.09 -4.32
CA SER A 263 -20.50 8.11 -4.96
C SER A 263 -19.80 8.80 -6.14
N HIS A 264 -18.47 8.75 -6.20
CA HIS A 264 -17.66 9.49 -7.18
C HIS A 264 -17.00 8.58 -8.22
N LEU A 265 -17.38 7.30 -8.31
CA LEU A 265 -16.75 6.33 -9.21
C LEU A 265 -16.61 6.81 -10.66
N LYS A 266 -17.62 7.51 -11.20
CA LYS A 266 -17.56 8.02 -12.58
C LYS A 266 -16.39 8.99 -12.78
N GLU A 267 -16.14 9.87 -11.82
CA GLU A 267 -15.02 10.79 -11.85
C GLU A 267 -13.69 10.06 -11.61
N LEU A 268 -13.65 9.14 -10.65
CA LEU A 268 -12.43 8.36 -10.39
C LEU A 268 -11.99 7.57 -11.64
N TYR A 269 -12.94 6.94 -12.35
CA TYR A 269 -12.67 6.24 -13.60
C TYR A 269 -12.36 7.17 -14.79
N SER A 270 -12.49 8.49 -14.67
CA SER A 270 -12.10 9.39 -15.76
C SER A 270 -10.59 9.53 -15.89
N TRP A 271 -9.83 9.23 -14.84
CA TRP A 271 -8.37 9.35 -14.81
C TRP A 271 -7.65 8.12 -14.25
N ALA A 272 -8.32 7.27 -13.47
CA ALA A 272 -7.79 5.99 -13.03
C ALA A 272 -8.17 4.86 -13.99
N SER A 273 -7.20 3.98 -14.30
CA SER A 273 -7.44 2.77 -15.09
C SER A 273 -8.24 1.70 -14.33
N HIS A 274 -8.15 1.72 -13.00
CA HIS A 274 -8.92 0.85 -12.12
C HIS A 274 -9.17 1.52 -10.76
N VAL A 275 -10.29 1.19 -10.13
CA VAL A 275 -10.63 1.66 -8.79
C VAL A 275 -11.04 0.47 -7.93
N VAL A 276 -10.28 0.25 -6.85
CA VAL A 276 -10.53 -0.75 -5.82
C VAL A 276 -11.13 -0.04 -4.61
N LEU A 277 -12.33 -0.47 -4.21
CA LEU A 277 -13.02 0.07 -3.04
C LEU A 277 -12.79 -0.82 -1.82
N VAL A 278 -12.05 -0.30 -0.84
CA VAL A 278 -11.79 -0.92 0.45
C VAL A 278 -12.89 -0.52 1.44
N PRO A 279 -13.48 -1.43 2.23
CA PRO A 279 -14.50 -1.07 3.22
C PRO A 279 -13.99 -0.02 4.22
N ASP A 280 -14.86 0.85 4.73
CA ASP A 280 -14.46 1.90 5.69
C ASP A 280 -13.97 1.27 7.02
N ASN A 281 -14.73 0.33 7.59
CA ASN A 281 -14.30 -0.49 8.73
C ASN A 281 -13.33 -1.62 8.33
N CYS A 282 -12.30 -1.29 7.57
CA CYS A 282 -11.35 -2.25 7.00
C CYS A 282 -10.59 -3.05 8.07
N ALA A 283 -10.23 -2.43 9.20
CA ALA A 283 -9.45 -3.07 10.25
C ALA A 283 -10.16 -4.30 10.83
N GLU A 284 -11.41 -4.15 11.26
CA GLU A 284 -12.19 -5.25 11.83
C GLU A 284 -12.54 -6.32 10.78
N LEU A 285 -12.84 -5.90 9.54
CA LEU A 285 -13.12 -6.85 8.46
C LEU A 285 -11.89 -7.69 8.09
N PHE A 286 -10.67 -7.17 8.29
CA PHE A 286 -9.43 -7.90 8.05
C PHE A 286 -9.15 -8.98 9.12
N GLU A 287 -9.82 -8.92 10.27
CA GLU A 287 -9.74 -9.97 11.28
C GLU A 287 -10.47 -11.24 10.84
N ILE A 288 -11.51 -11.11 10.01
CA ILE A 288 -12.28 -12.23 9.46
C ILE A 288 -11.41 -13.01 8.45
N PRO A 289 -11.06 -14.29 8.70
CA PRO A 289 -10.09 -15.02 7.88
C PRO A 289 -10.43 -15.09 6.38
N SER A 290 -11.71 -15.33 6.06
CA SER A 290 -12.16 -15.42 4.66
C SER A 290 -12.07 -14.09 3.93
N ALA A 291 -12.45 -12.99 4.58
CA ALA A 291 -12.35 -11.64 4.03
C ALA A 291 -10.89 -11.23 3.85
N ARG A 292 -10.05 -11.48 4.86
CA ARG A 292 -8.59 -11.27 4.79
C ARG A 292 -7.95 -11.98 3.61
N CYS A 293 -8.17 -13.29 3.49
CA CYS A 293 -7.56 -14.05 2.40
C CYS A 293 -8.08 -13.61 1.03
N ALA A 294 -9.36 -13.25 0.92
CA ALA A 294 -9.92 -12.70 -0.31
C ALA A 294 -9.25 -11.37 -0.70
N TRP A 295 -9.04 -10.46 0.26
CA TRP A 295 -8.35 -9.20 0.04
C TRP A 295 -6.90 -9.41 -0.41
N ILE A 296 -6.14 -10.21 0.33
CA ILE A 296 -4.74 -10.51 -0.01
C ILE A 296 -4.65 -11.11 -1.42
N ALA A 297 -5.45 -12.13 -1.72
CA ALA A 297 -5.44 -12.76 -3.05
C ALA A 297 -5.81 -11.77 -4.16
N TYR A 298 -6.81 -10.93 -3.93
CA TYR A 298 -7.26 -9.94 -4.91
C TYR A 298 -6.19 -8.89 -5.20
N ILE A 299 -5.58 -8.27 -4.19
CA ILE A 299 -4.58 -7.23 -4.43
C ILE A 299 -3.30 -7.82 -5.04
N GLN A 300 -2.90 -9.04 -4.65
CA GLN A 300 -1.73 -9.70 -5.25
C GLN A 300 -1.97 -9.98 -6.73
N SER A 301 -3.16 -10.47 -7.07
CA SER A 301 -3.56 -10.66 -8.47
C SER A 301 -3.55 -9.33 -9.24
N MET A 302 -4.03 -8.24 -8.65
CA MET A 302 -3.98 -6.91 -9.26
C MET A 302 -2.54 -6.45 -9.52
N ALA A 303 -1.64 -6.63 -8.54
CA ALA A 303 -0.23 -6.30 -8.68
C ALA A 303 0.44 -7.12 -9.80
N LEU A 304 0.13 -8.42 -9.91
CA LEU A 304 0.70 -9.32 -10.93
C LEU A 304 0.18 -9.05 -12.35
N GLN A 305 -1.08 -8.66 -12.49
CA GLN A 305 -1.70 -8.38 -13.80
C GLN A 305 -1.33 -7.01 -14.38
N ASN A 306 -0.63 -6.20 -13.59
CA ASN A 306 -0.23 -4.84 -13.96
C ASN A 306 1.29 -4.70 -13.98
N SER A 307 1.76 -3.89 -14.92
CA SER A 307 3.15 -3.45 -15.06
C SER A 307 3.14 -1.99 -15.42
N ASP A 308 4.16 -1.23 -15.00
CA ASP A 308 4.22 0.21 -15.25
C ASP A 308 2.97 0.90 -14.70
N THR A 309 2.64 0.57 -13.46
CA THR A 309 1.44 1.06 -12.77
C THR A 309 1.80 1.71 -11.44
N LEU A 310 1.23 2.89 -11.21
CA LEU A 310 1.17 3.55 -9.92
C LEU A 310 -0.11 3.13 -9.20
N PHE A 311 0.05 2.34 -8.15
CA PHE A 311 -0.99 2.05 -7.17
C PHE A 311 -1.00 3.17 -6.12
N MET A 312 -2.05 4.00 -6.18
CA MET A 312 -2.30 5.07 -5.23
C MET A 312 -3.24 4.54 -4.15
N VAL A 313 -2.72 4.36 -2.94
CA VAL A 313 -3.43 3.70 -1.84
C VAL A 313 -3.84 4.73 -0.80
N SER A 314 -5.11 4.67 -0.39
CA SER A 314 -5.70 5.40 0.73
C SER A 314 -6.74 4.50 1.40
N ALA A 315 -6.27 3.62 2.28
CA ALA A 315 -7.07 2.58 2.91
C ALA A 315 -6.90 2.54 4.44
N GLY A 316 -6.51 3.68 5.04
CA GLY A 316 -6.15 3.75 6.46
C GLY A 316 -5.06 2.71 6.81
N PRO A 317 -5.14 2.01 7.95
CA PRO A 317 -4.11 1.09 8.44
C PRO A 317 -4.03 -0.18 7.61
N LEU A 318 -5.01 -0.41 6.73
CA LEU A 318 -4.95 -1.50 5.78
C LEU A 318 -4.00 -1.15 4.62
N SER A 319 -3.67 0.13 4.38
CA SER A 319 -2.73 0.56 3.33
C SER A 319 -1.41 -0.19 3.40
N GLU A 320 -0.78 -0.23 4.57
CA GLU A 320 0.55 -0.80 4.83
C GLU A 320 0.56 -2.30 4.53
N ALA A 321 -0.47 -3.02 5.00
CA ALA A 321 -0.60 -4.44 4.77
C ALA A 321 -0.89 -4.76 3.29
N LEU A 322 -1.77 -4.00 2.62
CA LEU A 322 -2.03 -4.22 1.19
C LEU A 322 -0.79 -3.88 0.34
N ILE A 323 -0.10 -2.79 0.63
CA ILE A 323 1.15 -2.42 -0.07
C ILE A 323 2.20 -3.51 0.13
N TYR A 324 2.33 -4.04 1.34
CA TYR A 324 3.22 -5.17 1.61
C TYR A 324 2.93 -6.37 0.71
N TYR A 325 1.69 -6.85 0.67
CA TYR A 325 1.35 -8.01 -0.15
C TYR A 325 1.43 -7.73 -1.67
N MET A 326 1.08 -6.52 -2.12
CA MET A 326 1.25 -6.12 -3.52
C MET A 326 2.74 -6.09 -3.90
N TYR A 327 3.56 -5.52 -3.03
CA TYR A 327 5.00 -5.41 -3.23
C TYR A 327 5.65 -6.78 -3.29
N LEU A 328 5.32 -7.69 -2.36
CA LEU A 328 5.83 -9.07 -2.41
C LEU A 328 5.44 -9.80 -3.70
N ALA A 329 4.24 -9.55 -4.22
CA ALA A 329 3.78 -10.20 -5.44
C ALA A 329 4.48 -9.65 -6.70
N ASN A 330 4.78 -8.34 -6.76
CA ASN A 330 5.41 -7.73 -7.92
C ASN A 330 6.27 -6.49 -7.56
N PRO A 331 7.48 -6.68 -6.98
CA PRO A 331 8.23 -5.58 -6.36
C PRO A 331 8.91 -4.62 -7.36
N TYR A 332 9.09 -5.06 -8.61
CA TYR A 332 10.04 -4.45 -9.56
C TYR A 332 9.42 -3.96 -10.86
N ASN A 333 8.09 -3.94 -10.97
CA ASN A 333 7.40 -3.44 -12.16
C ASN A 333 6.43 -2.29 -11.87
N ASN A 334 6.06 -2.07 -10.60
CA ASN A 334 5.02 -1.13 -10.20
C ASN A 334 5.46 -0.25 -9.02
N GLN A 335 4.67 0.79 -8.76
CA GLN A 335 4.80 1.67 -7.62
C GLN A 335 3.61 1.47 -6.68
N TYR A 336 3.85 1.35 -5.37
CA TYR A 336 2.82 1.13 -4.36
C TYR A 336 2.94 2.19 -3.27
N ILE A 337 2.14 3.24 -3.37
CA ILE A 337 2.33 4.45 -2.57
C ILE A 337 1.10 4.67 -1.69
N ASP A 338 1.30 4.66 -0.38
CA ASP A 338 0.30 5.18 0.55
C ASP A 338 0.31 6.70 0.49
N PHE A 339 -0.72 7.25 -0.16
CA PHE A 339 -1.03 8.68 -0.12
C PHE A 339 -1.95 9.02 1.05
N GLY A 340 -2.68 8.02 1.56
CA GLY A 340 -3.71 8.19 2.58
C GLY A 340 -4.63 9.37 2.28
N SER A 341 -4.93 10.13 3.32
CA SER A 341 -5.91 11.22 3.24
C SER A 341 -5.48 12.41 2.38
N SER A 342 -4.24 12.50 1.88
CA SER A 342 -3.93 13.53 0.88
C SER A 342 -4.72 13.30 -0.42
N LEU A 343 -5.19 12.07 -0.63
CA LEU A 343 -6.02 11.69 -1.76
C LEU A 343 -7.53 11.96 -1.53
N ASP A 344 -7.96 12.31 -0.31
CA ASP A 344 -9.39 12.34 0.02
C ASP A 344 -10.20 13.41 -0.75
N GLU A 345 -9.59 14.54 -1.10
CA GLU A 345 -10.26 15.54 -1.96
C GLU A 345 -10.56 15.00 -3.37
N PHE A 346 -9.75 14.06 -3.87
CA PHE A 346 -9.95 13.44 -5.17
C PHE A 346 -10.77 12.15 -5.07
N GLY A 347 -10.59 11.38 -3.99
CA GLY A 347 -11.23 10.10 -3.73
C GLY A 347 -12.65 10.20 -3.19
N LYS A 348 -12.89 11.19 -2.32
CA LYS A 348 -14.11 11.36 -1.51
C LYS A 348 -14.78 12.73 -1.73
N GLN A 349 -14.17 13.63 -2.54
CA GLN A 349 -14.60 15.03 -2.70
C GLN A 349 -14.72 15.80 -1.38
N ASN A 350 -13.97 15.39 -0.35
CA ASN A 350 -14.03 15.99 0.97
C ASN A 350 -12.65 15.95 1.64
N ASN A 351 -12.26 17.05 2.28
CA ASN A 351 -11.06 17.10 3.10
C ASN A 351 -11.40 16.58 4.51
N THR A 352 -11.16 15.29 4.74
CA THR A 352 -11.54 14.59 5.98
C THR A 352 -10.66 14.95 7.19
N ARG A 353 -9.41 15.36 6.95
CA ARG A 353 -8.39 15.51 8.01
C ARG A 353 -7.90 16.94 8.21
N GLY A 354 -8.34 17.89 7.39
CA GLY A 354 -7.92 19.29 7.49
C GLY A 354 -6.45 19.50 7.11
N TYR A 355 -5.91 18.67 6.21
CA TYR A 355 -4.52 18.79 5.74
C TYR A 355 -4.35 19.76 4.56
N SER A 356 -5.46 20.22 3.99
CA SER A 356 -5.53 21.29 2.98
C SER A 356 -4.94 22.61 3.53
N PRO A 357 -4.41 23.49 2.67
CA PRO A 357 -3.41 24.50 3.02
C PRO A 357 -3.97 25.70 3.79
N GLU A 358 -5.16 25.61 4.37
CA GLU A 358 -5.51 26.45 5.51
C GLU A 358 -4.88 25.81 6.75
N PRO A 359 -3.65 26.22 7.12
CA PRO A 359 -2.92 25.56 8.20
C PRO A 359 -3.76 25.77 9.45
N ARG A 360 -4.05 24.69 10.18
CA ARG A 360 -4.48 24.90 11.56
C ARG A 360 -3.38 25.73 12.25
N PRO A 361 -3.71 26.82 12.97
CA PRO A 361 -2.72 27.77 13.48
C PRO A 361 -1.62 27.18 14.39
N ASN A 362 -1.71 25.90 14.74
CA ASN A 362 -0.81 25.19 15.66
C ASN A 362 -0.11 23.97 15.00
N TRP A 363 -0.05 23.89 13.67
CA TRP A 363 0.70 22.81 13.03
C TRP A 363 2.19 23.18 12.99
N HIS A 364 2.99 22.54 13.84
CA HIS A 364 4.43 22.73 13.84
C HIS A 364 5.04 21.89 12.71
N PRO A 365 5.71 22.50 11.72
CA PRO A 365 6.43 21.75 10.71
C PRO A 365 7.45 20.88 11.43
N CYS A 366 7.40 19.58 11.16
CA CYS A 366 8.37 18.63 11.68
C CYS A 366 9.72 18.93 11.07
N PRO A 367 10.67 19.50 11.85
CA PRO A 367 11.83 20.11 11.23
C PRO A 367 12.81 19.04 10.72
N TYR A 368 12.77 17.80 11.25
CA TYR A 368 13.71 16.74 10.89
C TYR A 368 13.14 15.33 11.11
N ALA A 369 13.31 14.44 10.13
CA ALA A 369 13.27 12.99 10.32
C ALA A 369 14.50 12.37 9.62
N TYR A 370 15.38 11.81 10.46
CA TYR A 370 16.47 10.85 10.19
C TYR A 370 17.65 11.16 9.27
N GLY A 371 18.83 11.37 9.90
CA GLY A 371 20.18 11.52 9.31
C GLY A 371 20.93 12.84 9.62
N ARG A 372 21.59 12.95 10.77
CA ARG A 372 22.32 14.17 11.20
C ARG A 372 23.38 14.68 10.19
N ASN A 373 23.42 16.00 9.98
CA ASN A 373 24.70 16.70 9.92
C ASN A 373 24.77 17.71 11.09
N MET A 374 25.39 17.29 12.20
CA MET A 374 25.63 18.07 13.41
C MET A 374 27.10 18.51 13.48
N THR A 375 27.55 19.35 12.56
CA THR A 375 28.91 19.91 12.58
C THR A 375 28.97 21.34 13.11
N ASN A 376 27.83 21.93 13.51
CA ASN A 376 27.82 23.23 14.16
C ASN A 376 27.34 23.11 15.60
N GLU A 377 28.24 23.32 16.55
CA GLU A 377 28.00 23.24 18.00
C GLU A 377 26.93 24.25 18.46
N ASP A 378 26.65 25.29 17.66
CA ASP A 378 25.71 26.36 18.02
C ASP A 378 24.21 25.99 17.89
N ASN A 379 23.87 24.83 17.31
CA ASN A 379 22.48 24.33 17.28
C ASN A 379 22.19 23.29 18.38
N TYR A 380 23.07 23.16 19.37
CA TYR A 380 22.83 22.41 20.60
C TYR A 380 21.79 23.15 21.47
N GLN A 381 20.50 22.97 21.17
CA GLN A 381 19.50 22.96 22.23
C GLN A 381 19.18 21.51 22.56
N GLU A 382 19.66 21.08 23.72
CA GLU A 382 19.70 19.71 24.25
C GLU A 382 18.33 19.00 24.39
N GLU A 383 17.21 19.62 24.05
CA GLU A 383 15.88 19.05 24.35
C GLU A 383 15.29 18.13 23.25
N TYR A 384 15.89 18.02 22.06
CA TYR A 384 15.17 17.41 20.91
C TYR A 384 15.70 16.07 20.37
N CYS A 385 16.61 15.35 21.06
CA CYS A 385 17.18 14.11 20.49
C CYS A 385 17.71 13.04 21.47
N LEU A 386 16.88 12.53 22.39
CA LEU A 386 17.29 11.46 23.33
C LEU A 386 17.00 10.00 22.91
N VAL A 387 16.37 9.73 21.75
CA VAL A 387 15.96 8.34 21.45
C VAL A 387 17.11 7.45 20.94
N MET A 388 18.08 7.98 20.19
CA MET A 388 19.10 7.13 19.55
C MET A 388 20.24 6.68 20.49
N LYS A 389 20.47 7.39 21.61
CA LYS A 389 21.50 7.02 22.60
C LYS A 389 21.05 5.93 23.59
N GLN A 390 19.77 5.54 23.57
CA GLN A 390 19.20 4.53 24.49
C GLN A 390 18.83 3.20 23.82
N VAL A 391 18.96 3.12 22.48
CA VAL A 391 18.55 1.93 21.68
C VAL A 391 19.75 1.10 21.22
N TYR A 392 20.96 1.60 21.41
CA TYR A 392 22.23 0.87 21.34
C TYR A 392 22.89 0.94 22.71
#